data_AF-A0A4V1TBS8-F1
#
_entry.id   AF-A0A4V1TBS8-F1
#
_cell.length_a   1.000
_cell.length_b   1.000
_cell.length_c   1.000
_cell.angle_alpha   90.00
_cell.angle_beta   90.00
_cell.angle_gamma   90.00
#
_symmetry.space_group_name_H-M   'P 1'
#
loop_
_entity.id
_entity.type
_entity.pdbx_description
1 polymer ?
#
loop_
_entity_poly.entity_id
_entity_poly.type
_entity_poly.pdbx_seq_one_letter_code
_entity_poly.pdbx_strand_id
1 'polypeptide(L)'
;KSATSRLVFLYVLAVLVICGAIGFVAIFFTQSLIGGLIAAAITLVIIAIGSLIRMRQLGGSGSEVAILLGGIPVDPATKDPLERRLLNVVEEMAIASGIPVPRVFILRGEAGINAFAAGMRPGEAVIGVTRGTLEQLNRDELQGVVAHEFSHIFNGDMRLNLRLMGVLGGILALTTIGRIMLNTSRGTRSSKKDGNAFIFIGFALVAIGFIGVFFARLIKAAVSRQREYLADASAVQYTRNPLGIGGALMKINGMTEQSSVTSPFAEEASHMFFGSVKLFSNMMATHPALEERIKRISPQILQAGAWKPRYENPTGSTSTMTGSEASTGMNYMDDESLMSAVSPVPQARAPRSQTEAAAARASAIVDTVGMPGLDDLIAAKDMIAKIPEAVRDQLRTPIGATTG
;
A
#
# COMPACT_ATOMS: atom_id res chain seq x y z
N LYS A 1 11.21 14.61 17.04
CA LYS A 1 10.11 15.28 17.80
C LYS A 1 9.34 16.33 17.00
N SER A 2 9.87 16.91 15.91
CA SER A 2 9.19 17.95 15.11
C SER A 2 8.05 17.45 14.19
N ALA A 3 8.13 16.21 13.68
CA ALA A 3 7.15 15.71 12.70
C ALA A 3 5.74 15.50 13.30
N THR A 4 5.61 14.82 14.44
CA THR A 4 4.32 14.60 15.10
C THR A 4 3.64 15.92 15.49
N SER A 5 4.41 16.89 15.99
CA SER A 5 3.90 18.22 16.32
C SER A 5 3.35 18.95 15.09
N ARG A 6 4.01 18.82 13.93
CA ARG A 6 3.52 19.42 12.68
C ARG A 6 2.23 18.77 12.20
N LEU A 7 2.08 17.45 12.33
CA LEU A 7 0.85 16.74 11.94
C LEU A 7 -0.33 17.12 12.82
N VAL A 8 -0.11 17.18 14.15
CA VAL A 8 -1.13 17.64 15.10
C VAL A 8 -1.52 19.09 14.80
N PHE A 9 -0.54 19.95 14.54
CA PHE A 9 -0.79 21.33 14.15
C PHE A 9 -1.64 21.43 12.87
N LEU A 10 -1.30 20.70 11.81
CA LEU A 10 -2.07 20.68 10.57
C LEU A 10 -3.50 20.18 10.78
N TYR A 11 -3.69 19.16 11.63
CA TYR A 11 -5.01 18.66 11.97
C TYR A 11 -5.85 19.70 12.72
N VAL A 12 -5.28 20.31 13.76
CA VAL A 12 -5.96 21.36 14.54
C VAL A 12 -6.30 22.55 13.64
N LEU A 13 -5.37 22.97 12.78
CA LEU A 13 -5.60 24.03 11.80
C LEU A 13 -6.76 23.67 10.86
N ALA A 14 -6.81 22.43 10.35
CA ALA A 14 -7.89 21.97 9.50
C ALA A 14 -9.25 22.06 10.21
N VAL A 15 -9.33 21.58 11.46
CA VAL A 15 -10.55 21.63 12.27
C VAL A 15 -10.99 23.07 12.53
N LEU A 16 -10.06 23.96 12.86
CA LEU A 16 -10.35 25.38 13.10
C LEU A 16 -10.86 26.08 11.83
N VAL A 17 -10.22 25.83 10.67
CA VAL A 17 -10.65 26.40 9.39
C VAL A 17 -12.05 25.92 9.02
N ILE A 18 -12.35 24.63 9.20
CA ILE A 18 -13.66 24.06 8.90
C ILE A 18 -14.74 24.60 9.83
N CYS A 19 -14.48 24.63 11.15
CA CYS A 19 -15.43 25.17 12.13
C CYS A 19 -15.67 26.67 11.91
N GLY A 20 -14.60 27.43 11.59
CA GLY A 20 -14.70 28.84 11.25
C GLY A 20 -15.49 29.10 9.97
N ALA A 21 -15.28 28.29 8.92
CA ALA A 21 -16.03 28.39 7.66
C ALA A 21 -17.52 28.09 7.86
N ILE A 22 -17.87 27.03 8.58
CA ILE A 22 -19.28 26.70 8.87
C ILE A 22 -19.91 27.76 9.78
N GLY A 23 -19.17 28.23 10.80
CA GLY A 23 -19.61 29.32 11.66
C GLY A 23 -19.88 30.61 10.87
N PHE A 24 -19.00 30.99 9.94
CA PHE A 24 -19.17 32.17 9.09
C PHE A 24 -20.41 32.06 8.20
N VAL A 25 -20.61 30.91 7.55
CA VAL A 25 -21.81 30.65 6.75
C VAL A 25 -23.07 30.75 7.62
N ALA A 26 -23.06 30.18 8.83
CA ALA A 26 -24.18 30.27 9.75
C ALA A 26 -24.47 31.71 10.19
N ILE A 27 -23.44 32.54 10.44
CA ILE A 27 -23.62 33.97 10.75
C ILE A 27 -24.27 34.69 9.57
N PHE A 28 -23.81 34.42 8.34
CA PHE A 28 -24.36 35.05 7.14
C PHE A 28 -25.86 34.77 6.96
N PHE A 29 -26.32 33.55 7.26
CA PHE A 29 -27.75 33.20 7.13
C PHE A 29 -28.59 33.61 8.33
N THR A 30 -28.08 33.46 9.55
CA THR A 30 -28.84 33.74 10.79
C THR A 30 -28.73 35.20 11.25
N GLN A 31 -27.79 35.96 10.69
CA GLN A 31 -27.43 37.33 11.11
C GLN A 31 -27.09 37.42 12.62
N SER A 32 -26.64 36.31 13.21
CA SER A 32 -26.39 36.18 14.65
C SER A 32 -25.02 35.57 14.92
N LEU A 33 -24.19 36.27 15.70
CA LEU A 33 -22.90 35.75 16.16
C LEU A 33 -23.06 34.49 17.01
N ILE A 34 -24.10 34.45 17.86
CA ILE A 34 -24.41 33.30 18.72
C ILE A 34 -24.77 32.09 17.84
N GLY A 35 -25.56 32.29 16.78
CA GLY A 35 -25.90 31.24 15.82
C GLY A 35 -24.65 30.64 15.14
N GLY A 36 -23.70 31.51 14.78
CA GLY A 36 -22.39 31.10 14.25
C GLY A 36 -21.58 30.22 15.20
N LEU A 37 -21.45 30.65 16.46
CA LEU A 37 -20.71 29.92 17.48
C LEU A 37 -21.34 28.56 17.77
N ILE A 38 -22.67 28.48 17.82
CA ILE A 38 -23.40 27.21 17.99
C ILE A 38 -23.11 26.27 16.81
N ALA A 39 -23.18 26.77 15.56
CA ALA A 39 -22.89 25.95 14.38
C ALA A 39 -21.44 25.43 14.36
N ALA A 40 -20.48 26.27 14.75
CA ALA A 40 -19.08 25.87 14.89
C ALA A 40 -18.89 24.80 15.98
N ALA A 41 -19.55 24.95 17.14
CA ALA A 41 -19.50 23.97 18.23
C ALA A 41 -20.12 22.61 17.81
N ILE A 42 -21.28 22.64 17.14
CA ILE A 42 -21.92 21.43 16.58
C ILE A 42 -20.99 20.73 15.59
N THR A 43 -20.36 21.50 14.70
CA THR A 43 -19.38 20.98 13.73
C THR A 43 -18.22 20.27 14.43
N LEU A 44 -17.65 20.89 15.47
CA LEU A 44 -16.56 20.30 16.24
C LEU A 44 -16.98 18.96 16.87
N VAL A 45 -18.20 18.89 17.43
CA VAL A 45 -18.77 17.67 18.00
C VAL A 45 -18.96 16.60 16.92
N ILE A 46 -19.48 16.94 15.74
CA ILE A 46 -19.64 16.01 14.62
C ILE A 46 -18.28 15.45 14.18
N ILE A 47 -17.25 16.30 14.04
CA ILE A 47 -15.90 15.85 13.71
C ILE A 47 -15.37 14.90 14.79
N ALA A 48 -15.50 15.26 16.07
CA ALA A 48 -15.02 14.44 17.18
C ALA A 48 -15.71 13.07 17.23
N ILE A 49 -17.04 13.03 17.10
CA ILE A 49 -17.83 11.79 17.06
C ILE A 49 -17.47 10.96 15.82
N GLY A 50 -17.40 11.59 14.65
CA GLY A 50 -17.03 10.92 13.41
C GLY A 50 -15.63 10.29 13.48
N SER A 51 -14.64 11.01 14.02
CA SER A 51 -13.30 10.48 14.25
C SER A 51 -13.32 9.31 15.25
N LEU A 52 -14.12 9.39 16.32
CA LEU A 52 -14.23 8.32 17.32
C LEU A 52 -14.87 7.06 16.74
N ILE A 53 -15.99 7.20 16.01
CA ILE A 53 -16.66 6.10 15.32
C ILE A 53 -15.66 5.44 14.35
N ARG A 54 -14.96 6.25 13.56
CA ARG A 54 -14.00 5.75 12.57
C ARG A 54 -12.83 5.02 13.24
N MET A 55 -12.31 5.57 14.32
CA MET A 55 -11.22 4.95 15.07
C MET A 55 -11.63 3.62 15.70
N ARG A 56 -12.90 3.46 16.11
CA ARG A 56 -13.44 2.17 16.57
C ARG A 56 -13.62 1.17 15.42
N GLN A 57 -14.20 1.60 14.30
CA GLN A 57 -14.36 0.75 13.12
C GLN A 57 -13.03 0.24 12.56
N LEU A 58 -11.99 1.08 12.61
CA LEU A 58 -10.64 0.75 12.16
C LEU A 58 -9.78 0.16 13.27
N GLY A 59 -10.26 0.09 14.51
CA GLY A 59 -9.50 -0.43 15.65
C GLY A 59 -9.48 -1.95 15.74
N GLY A 60 -10.26 -2.63 14.89
CA GLY A 60 -10.36 -4.08 14.82
C GLY A 60 -9.17 -4.77 14.15
N SER A 61 -9.31 -6.07 13.92
CA SER A 61 -8.28 -6.89 13.26
C SER A 61 -8.03 -6.42 11.82
N GLY A 62 -6.84 -6.68 11.25
CA GLY A 62 -6.56 -6.35 9.85
C GLY A 62 -7.60 -6.91 8.87
N SER A 63 -8.18 -8.07 9.20
CA SER A 63 -9.24 -8.70 8.39
C SER A 63 -10.53 -7.90 8.36
N GLU A 64 -10.93 -7.26 9.46
CA GLU A 64 -12.11 -6.40 9.45
C GLU A 64 -11.91 -5.22 8.48
N VAL A 65 -10.72 -4.65 8.46
CA VAL A 65 -10.37 -3.59 7.50
C VAL A 65 -10.44 -4.12 6.06
N ALA A 66 -9.90 -5.30 5.78
CA ALA A 66 -9.95 -5.89 4.44
C ALA A 66 -11.39 -6.20 3.98
N ILE A 67 -12.23 -6.76 4.86
CA ILE A 67 -13.65 -7.03 4.56
C ILE A 67 -14.42 -5.74 4.33
N LEU A 68 -14.16 -4.72 5.14
CA LEU A 68 -14.76 -3.40 5.02
C LEU A 68 -14.39 -2.70 3.70
N LEU A 69 -13.24 -3.06 3.12
CA LEU A 69 -12.80 -2.64 1.77
C LEU A 69 -13.39 -3.53 0.66
N GLY A 70 -14.25 -4.49 0.98
CA GLY A 70 -14.83 -5.44 0.01
C GLY A 70 -13.88 -6.58 -0.38
N GLY A 71 -12.83 -6.81 0.39
CA GLY A 71 -11.90 -7.91 0.21
C GLY A 71 -12.53 -9.26 0.59
N ILE A 72 -12.28 -10.26 -0.25
CA ILE A 72 -12.69 -11.65 -0.01
C ILE A 72 -11.43 -12.43 0.40
N PRO A 73 -11.46 -13.22 1.48
CA PRO A 73 -10.30 -14.01 1.89
C PRO A 73 -9.96 -15.05 0.83
N VAL A 74 -8.67 -15.22 0.56
CA VAL A 74 -8.18 -16.25 -0.37
C VAL A 74 -8.13 -17.58 0.35
N ASP A 75 -8.72 -18.62 -0.27
CA ASP A 75 -8.63 -19.98 0.23
C ASP A 75 -7.19 -20.51 0.04
N PRO A 76 -6.49 -20.96 1.10
CA PRO A 76 -5.18 -21.59 0.97
C PRO A 76 -5.17 -22.80 0.01
N ALA A 77 -6.30 -23.49 -0.14
CA ALA A 77 -6.46 -24.62 -1.04
C ALA A 77 -7.01 -24.23 -2.43
N THR A 78 -7.03 -22.93 -2.76
CA THR A 78 -7.53 -22.41 -4.04
C THR A 78 -6.92 -23.14 -5.23
N LYS A 79 -7.71 -23.31 -6.30
CA LYS A 79 -7.27 -23.90 -7.57
C LYS A 79 -6.92 -22.85 -8.62
N ASP A 80 -7.23 -21.58 -8.38
CA ASP A 80 -6.89 -20.48 -9.30
C ASP A 80 -5.36 -20.28 -9.32
N PRO A 81 -4.69 -20.41 -10.48
CA PRO A 81 -3.25 -20.18 -10.60
C PRO A 81 -2.79 -18.79 -10.12
N LEU A 82 -3.60 -17.75 -10.32
CA LEU A 82 -3.26 -16.39 -9.91
C LEU A 82 -3.30 -16.23 -8.38
N GLU A 83 -4.33 -16.80 -7.75
CA GLU A 83 -4.46 -16.80 -6.29
C GLU A 83 -3.35 -17.64 -5.64
N ARG A 84 -3.01 -18.81 -6.21
CA ARG A 84 -1.85 -19.61 -5.76
C ARG A 84 -0.53 -18.85 -5.88
N ARG A 85 -0.29 -18.19 -7.02
CA ARG A 85 0.92 -17.38 -7.22
C ARG A 85 1.03 -16.29 -6.16
N LEU A 86 -0.08 -15.64 -5.81
CA LEU A 86 -0.12 -14.64 -4.75
C LEU A 86 0.23 -15.25 -3.39
N LEU A 87 -0.37 -16.38 -3.02
CA LEU A 87 -0.09 -17.05 -1.75
C LEU A 87 1.40 -17.42 -1.63
N ASN A 88 1.99 -17.98 -2.69
CA ASN A 88 3.42 -18.30 -2.72
C ASN A 88 4.29 -17.05 -2.53
N VAL A 89 3.97 -15.97 -3.25
CA VAL A 89 4.69 -14.69 -3.11
C VAL A 89 4.58 -14.13 -1.69
N VAL A 90 3.41 -14.18 -1.06
CA VAL A 90 3.22 -13.72 0.32
C VAL A 90 4.04 -14.58 1.30
N GLU A 91 4.06 -15.90 1.11
CA GLU A 91 4.87 -16.81 1.94
C GLU A 91 6.38 -16.53 1.78
N GLU A 92 6.85 -16.35 0.55
CA GLU A 92 8.25 -15.97 0.26
C GLU A 92 8.64 -14.67 0.95
N MET A 93 7.77 -13.65 0.90
CA MET A 93 8.04 -12.36 1.53
C MET A 93 7.96 -12.41 3.05
N ALA A 94 7.12 -13.29 3.62
CA ALA A 94 7.09 -13.55 5.05
C ALA A 94 8.42 -14.14 5.55
N ILE A 95 8.97 -15.11 4.80
CA ILE A 95 10.29 -15.69 5.08
C ILE A 95 11.38 -14.61 4.94
N ALA A 96 11.39 -13.86 3.84
CA ALA A 96 12.43 -12.87 3.56
C ALA A 96 12.47 -11.70 4.57
N SER A 97 11.30 -11.29 5.09
CA SER A 97 11.17 -10.19 6.04
C SER A 97 11.16 -10.63 7.51
N GLY A 98 11.07 -11.93 7.78
CA GLY A 98 11.03 -12.49 9.13
C GLY A 98 9.74 -12.19 9.89
N ILE A 99 8.61 -12.00 9.19
CA ILE A 99 7.29 -11.80 9.82
C ILE A 99 6.39 -13.02 9.59
N PRO A 100 5.41 -13.30 10.48
CA PRO A 100 4.43 -14.35 10.27
C PRO A 100 3.65 -14.15 8.97
N VAL A 101 3.29 -15.25 8.29
CA VAL A 101 2.51 -15.21 7.04
C VAL A 101 1.15 -14.54 7.30
N PRO A 102 0.89 -13.34 6.74
CA PRO A 102 -0.37 -12.63 6.95
C PRO A 102 -1.51 -13.30 6.17
N ARG A 103 -2.75 -13.08 6.59
CA ARG A 103 -3.92 -13.52 5.80
C ARG A 103 -4.01 -12.70 4.51
N VAL A 104 -4.44 -13.35 3.44
CA VAL A 104 -4.50 -12.75 2.10
C VAL A 104 -5.95 -12.52 1.67
N PHE A 105 -6.22 -11.34 1.13
CA PHE A 105 -7.53 -10.92 0.62
C PHE A 105 -7.42 -10.43 -0.83
N ILE A 106 -8.48 -10.65 -1.61
CA ILE A 106 -8.58 -10.16 -2.99
C ILE A 106 -9.81 -9.26 -3.15
N LEU A 107 -9.60 -8.09 -3.74
CA LEU A 107 -10.67 -7.19 -4.17
C LEU A 107 -11.03 -7.50 -5.63
N ARG A 108 -12.05 -8.35 -5.81
CA ARG A 108 -12.43 -8.89 -7.13
C ARG A 108 -13.02 -7.84 -8.08
N GLY A 109 -13.67 -6.80 -7.55
CA GLY A 109 -14.33 -5.75 -8.33
C GLY A 109 -13.39 -4.66 -8.85
N GLU A 110 -12.08 -4.76 -8.62
CA GLU A 110 -11.12 -3.71 -8.94
C GLU A 110 -10.12 -4.11 -10.02
N ALA A 111 -10.18 -3.43 -11.15
CA ALA A 111 -9.28 -3.64 -12.29
C ALA A 111 -7.99 -2.81 -12.22
N GLY A 112 -7.90 -1.80 -11.34
CA GLY A 112 -6.65 -1.04 -11.15
C GLY A 112 -5.60 -1.86 -10.39
N ILE A 113 -4.32 -1.61 -10.64
CA ILE A 113 -3.23 -2.22 -9.85
C ILE A 113 -3.18 -1.57 -8.47
N ASN A 114 -3.42 -2.36 -7.43
CA ASN A 114 -3.20 -1.98 -6.04
C ASN A 114 -2.94 -3.12 -5.06
N ALA A 115 -2.31 -2.76 -3.95
CA ALA A 115 -2.10 -3.62 -2.80
C ALA A 115 -2.14 -2.77 -1.52
N PHE A 116 -2.43 -3.40 -0.39
CA PHE A 116 -2.35 -2.76 0.91
C PHE A 116 -2.02 -3.77 2.01
N ALA A 117 -1.35 -3.29 3.04
CA ALA A 117 -1.24 -3.96 4.33
C ALA A 117 -2.15 -3.28 5.39
N ALA A 118 -2.87 -4.08 6.18
CA ALA A 118 -3.69 -3.58 7.28
C ALA A 118 -3.53 -4.42 8.55
N GLY A 119 -3.55 -3.76 9.71
CA GLY A 119 -3.44 -4.39 11.02
C GLY A 119 -2.83 -3.46 12.07
N MET A 120 -3.13 -3.72 13.34
CA MET A 120 -2.57 -2.97 14.48
C MET A 120 -1.24 -3.53 14.97
N ARG A 121 -0.98 -4.81 14.70
CA ARG A 121 0.22 -5.56 15.04
C ARG A 121 0.60 -6.48 13.87
N PRO A 122 1.89 -6.83 13.70
CA PRO A 122 2.32 -7.76 12.67
C PRO A 122 1.60 -9.12 12.69
N GLY A 123 1.32 -9.68 13.88
CA GLY A 123 0.57 -10.94 14.00
C GLY A 123 -0.91 -10.85 13.59
N GLU A 124 -1.47 -9.65 13.50
CA GLU A 124 -2.86 -9.44 13.05
C GLU A 124 -2.90 -8.83 11.64
N ALA A 125 -1.76 -8.82 10.94
CA ALA A 125 -1.61 -8.21 9.64
C ALA A 125 -2.34 -9.01 8.56
N VAL A 126 -2.84 -8.28 7.56
CA VAL A 126 -3.37 -8.84 6.33
C VAL A 126 -2.76 -8.14 5.13
N ILE A 127 -2.65 -8.87 4.04
CA ILE A 127 -2.29 -8.35 2.72
C ILE A 127 -3.53 -8.42 1.83
N GLY A 128 -3.95 -7.29 1.31
CA GLY A 128 -4.99 -7.19 0.30
C GLY A 128 -4.39 -6.82 -1.05
N VAL A 129 -4.85 -7.47 -2.13
CA VAL A 129 -4.52 -7.08 -3.51
C VAL A 129 -5.77 -6.97 -4.36
N THR A 130 -5.76 -6.13 -5.37
CA THR A 130 -6.85 -6.05 -6.35
C THR A 130 -6.74 -7.16 -7.39
N ARG A 131 -7.85 -7.45 -8.09
CA ARG A 131 -7.82 -8.36 -9.24
C ARG A 131 -6.90 -7.83 -10.34
N GLY A 132 -6.89 -6.51 -10.58
CA GLY A 132 -5.99 -5.85 -11.51
C GLY A 132 -4.52 -6.13 -11.24
N THR A 133 -4.09 -6.12 -9.98
CA THR A 133 -2.70 -6.47 -9.58
C THR A 133 -2.33 -7.88 -10.01
N LEU A 134 -3.23 -8.85 -9.83
CA LEU A 134 -2.96 -10.23 -10.21
C LEU A 134 -2.93 -10.43 -11.72
N GLU A 135 -3.77 -9.74 -12.47
CA GLU A 135 -3.86 -9.94 -13.91
C GLU A 135 -2.78 -9.17 -14.69
N GLN A 136 -2.34 -8.01 -14.18
CA GLN A 136 -1.47 -7.10 -14.94
C GLN A 136 0.00 -7.16 -14.52
N LEU A 137 0.28 -7.58 -13.28
CA LEU A 137 1.66 -7.79 -12.83
C LEU A 137 2.14 -9.20 -13.14
N ASN A 138 3.37 -9.28 -13.64
CA ASN A 138 4.08 -10.56 -13.68
C ASN A 138 4.51 -10.96 -12.25
N ARG A 139 5.10 -12.15 -12.12
CA ARG A 139 5.46 -12.70 -10.80
C ARG A 139 6.44 -11.82 -10.04
N ASP A 140 7.47 -11.30 -10.72
CA ASP A 140 8.54 -10.50 -10.09
C ASP A 140 8.02 -9.12 -9.68
N GLU A 141 7.15 -8.52 -10.49
CA GLU A 141 6.47 -7.27 -10.18
C GLU A 141 5.51 -7.42 -9.01
N LEU A 142 4.73 -8.50 -8.99
CA LEU A 142 3.87 -8.85 -7.85
C LEU A 142 4.70 -9.03 -6.58
N GLN A 143 5.83 -9.73 -6.67
CA GLN A 143 6.75 -9.93 -5.56
C GLN A 143 7.32 -8.59 -5.06
N GLY A 144 7.70 -7.69 -5.96
CA GLY A 144 8.15 -6.33 -5.61
C GLY A 144 7.08 -5.51 -4.87
N VAL A 145 5.83 -5.53 -5.34
CA VAL A 145 4.71 -4.83 -4.70
C VAL A 145 4.40 -5.43 -3.34
N VAL A 146 4.32 -6.77 -3.24
CA VAL A 146 4.08 -7.43 -1.95
C VAL A 146 5.24 -7.15 -0.97
N ALA A 147 6.49 -7.20 -1.42
CA ALA A 147 7.66 -6.87 -0.59
C ALA A 147 7.61 -5.45 -0.02
N HIS A 148 7.13 -4.49 -0.83
CA HIS A 148 6.89 -3.11 -0.38
C HIS A 148 5.86 -3.07 0.76
N GLU A 149 4.73 -3.77 0.60
CA GLU A 149 3.71 -3.87 1.66
C GLU A 149 4.23 -4.56 2.93
N PHE A 150 5.08 -5.58 2.79
CA PHE A 150 5.73 -6.24 3.92
C PHE A 150 6.65 -5.30 4.71
N SER A 151 7.32 -4.34 4.05
CA SER A 151 8.09 -3.31 4.74
C SER A 151 7.21 -2.44 5.64
N HIS A 152 5.98 -2.12 5.21
CA HIS A 152 5.03 -1.38 6.04
C HIS A 152 4.55 -2.19 7.24
N ILE A 153 4.46 -3.52 7.13
CA ILE A 153 4.16 -4.38 8.29
C ILE A 153 5.32 -4.36 9.26
N PHE A 154 6.54 -4.61 8.76
CA PHE A 154 7.75 -4.69 9.57
C PHE A 154 8.05 -3.38 10.31
N ASN A 155 7.93 -2.24 9.63
CA ASN A 155 8.19 -0.91 10.22
C ASN A 155 7.02 -0.35 11.06
N GLY A 156 5.88 -1.07 11.12
CA GLY A 156 4.71 -0.66 11.90
C GLY A 156 3.94 0.52 11.30
N ASP A 157 4.07 0.75 10.00
CA ASP A 157 3.45 1.87 9.27
C ASP A 157 1.93 1.73 9.25
N MET A 158 1.42 0.49 9.20
CA MET A 158 -0.01 0.19 9.21
C MET A 158 -0.73 0.85 10.39
N ARG A 159 -0.18 0.74 11.61
CA ARG A 159 -0.78 1.33 12.82
C ARG A 159 -0.86 2.84 12.74
N LEU A 160 0.18 3.48 12.20
CA LEU A 160 0.22 4.93 12.00
C LEU A 160 -0.84 5.34 10.97
N ASN A 161 -0.88 4.64 9.83
CA ASN A 161 -1.83 4.89 8.75
C ASN A 161 -3.28 4.73 9.24
N LEU A 162 -3.56 3.71 10.05
CA LEU A 162 -4.87 3.43 10.60
C LEU A 162 -5.34 4.50 11.60
N ARG A 163 -4.44 4.97 12.47
CA ARG A 163 -4.71 6.10 13.38
C ARG A 163 -4.97 7.39 12.61
N LEU A 164 -4.15 7.69 11.60
CA LEU A 164 -4.35 8.85 10.75
C LEU A 164 -5.70 8.77 10.03
N MET A 165 -6.06 7.60 9.47
CA MET A 165 -7.37 7.39 8.86
C MET A 165 -8.52 7.57 9.85
N GLY A 166 -8.39 7.07 11.07
CA GLY A 166 -9.40 7.26 12.13
C GLY A 166 -9.61 8.74 12.47
N VAL A 167 -8.52 9.48 12.71
CA VAL A 167 -8.57 10.91 13.04
C VAL A 167 -9.12 11.74 11.88
N LEU A 168 -8.69 11.46 10.65
CA LEU A 168 -9.16 12.15 9.44
C LEU A 168 -10.61 11.80 9.08
N GLY A 169 -11.11 10.64 9.51
CA GLY A 169 -12.49 10.19 9.25
C GLY A 169 -13.56 11.18 9.74
N GLY A 170 -13.33 11.85 10.86
CA GLY A 170 -14.27 12.86 11.37
C GLY A 170 -14.36 14.11 10.50
N ILE A 171 -13.24 14.55 9.94
CA ILE A 171 -13.21 15.67 8.98
C ILE A 171 -14.00 15.29 7.72
N LEU A 172 -13.86 14.04 7.26
CA LEU A 172 -14.54 13.54 6.07
C LEU A 172 -16.04 13.25 6.29
N ALA A 173 -16.45 12.97 7.53
CA ALA A 173 -17.84 12.71 7.87
C ALA A 173 -18.76 13.87 7.44
N LEU A 174 -18.28 15.12 7.50
CA LEU A 174 -19.02 16.29 7.03
C LEU A 174 -19.35 16.21 5.54
N THR A 175 -18.38 15.79 4.71
CA THR A 175 -18.59 15.60 3.27
C THR A 175 -19.60 14.48 3.01
N THR A 176 -19.51 13.38 3.76
CA THR A 176 -20.46 12.25 3.65
C THR A 176 -21.88 12.70 4.01
N ILE A 177 -22.05 13.42 5.13
CA ILE A 177 -23.35 13.97 5.54
C ILE A 177 -23.91 14.92 4.47
N GLY A 178 -23.08 15.83 3.95
CA GLY A 178 -23.47 16.75 2.87
C GLY A 178 -23.97 16.02 1.62
N ARG A 179 -23.27 14.96 1.19
CA ARG A 179 -23.69 14.14 0.04
C ARG A 179 -25.00 13.39 0.31
N ILE A 180 -25.14 12.78 1.48
CA ILE A 180 -26.40 12.10 1.87
C ILE A 180 -27.56 13.10 1.80
N MET A 181 -27.40 14.32 2.34
CA MET A 181 -28.41 15.37 2.26
C MET A 181 -28.78 15.73 0.80
N LEU A 182 -27.78 15.87 -0.08
CA LEU A 182 -28.02 16.16 -1.51
C LEU A 182 -28.73 14.99 -2.23
N ASN A 183 -28.39 13.75 -1.92
CA ASN A 183 -28.97 12.56 -2.55
C ASN A 183 -30.40 12.31 -2.07
N THR A 184 -30.67 12.46 -0.76
CA THR A 184 -32.02 12.36 -0.21
C THR A 184 -32.93 13.47 -0.75
N SER A 185 -32.41 14.70 -0.90
CA SER A 185 -33.19 15.82 -1.42
C SER A 185 -33.56 15.70 -2.91
N ARG A 186 -32.88 14.86 -3.70
CA ARG A 186 -33.23 14.59 -5.10
C ARG A 186 -34.44 13.65 -5.26
N GLY A 187 -34.78 12.86 -4.23
CA GLY A 187 -35.90 11.92 -4.24
C GLY A 187 -37.24 12.52 -3.75
N THR A 188 -37.20 13.57 -2.93
CA THR A 188 -38.40 14.18 -2.34
C THR A 188 -38.89 15.39 -3.15
N ARG A 189 -39.95 15.20 -3.94
CA ARG A 189 -40.70 16.24 -4.68
C ARG A 189 -41.60 17.14 -3.80
N SER A 190 -41.45 17.14 -2.47
CA SER A 190 -42.43 17.78 -1.57
C SER A 190 -41.87 19.02 -0.86
N SER A 191 -42.59 20.13 -1.03
CA SER A 191 -42.42 21.47 -0.45
C SER A 191 -41.25 22.33 -0.98
N LYS A 192 -41.60 23.33 -1.80
CA LYS A 192 -40.69 24.26 -2.50
C LYS A 192 -39.86 25.19 -1.59
N LYS A 193 -40.12 25.26 -0.28
CA LYS A 193 -39.48 26.23 0.63
C LYS A 193 -38.39 25.61 1.49
N ASP A 194 -38.63 24.42 2.05
CA ASP A 194 -37.65 23.74 2.92
C ASP A 194 -36.64 22.93 2.11
N GLY A 195 -37.07 22.34 0.98
CA GLY A 195 -36.19 21.55 0.09
C GLY A 195 -34.99 22.36 -0.46
N ASN A 196 -35.17 23.65 -0.76
CA ASN A 196 -34.07 24.49 -1.24
C ASN A 196 -33.01 24.71 -0.14
N ALA A 197 -33.42 24.90 1.12
CA ALA A 197 -32.48 25.09 2.22
C ALA A 197 -31.62 23.84 2.48
N PHE A 198 -32.21 22.64 2.42
CA PHE A 198 -31.47 21.38 2.53
C PHE A 198 -30.44 21.19 1.40
N ILE A 199 -30.80 21.58 0.17
CA ILE A 199 -29.89 21.53 -0.97
C ILE A 199 -28.71 22.50 -0.78
N PHE A 200 -28.97 23.75 -0.38
CA PHE A 200 -27.92 24.73 -0.14
C PHE A 200 -26.96 24.32 0.99
N ILE A 201 -27.50 23.78 2.09
CA ILE A 201 -26.69 23.24 3.20
C ILE A 201 -25.87 22.04 2.73
N GLY A 202 -26.45 21.14 1.95
CA GLY A 202 -25.73 20.00 1.37
C GLY A 202 -24.57 20.44 0.48
N PHE A 203 -24.78 21.44 -0.40
CA PHE A 203 -23.71 22.00 -1.23
C PHE A 203 -22.64 22.69 -0.39
N ALA A 204 -23.01 23.45 0.64
CA ALA A 204 -22.06 24.10 1.54
C ALA A 204 -21.20 23.08 2.30
N LEU A 205 -21.80 21.99 2.80
CA LEU A 205 -21.08 20.91 3.48
C LEU A 205 -20.13 20.18 2.54
N VAL A 206 -20.52 19.93 1.29
CA VAL A 206 -19.63 19.33 0.29
C VAL A 206 -18.48 20.28 -0.07
N ALA A 207 -18.78 21.57 -0.28
CA ALA A 207 -17.78 22.60 -0.58
C ALA A 207 -16.73 22.72 0.54
N ILE A 208 -17.18 22.82 1.79
CA ILE A 208 -16.30 22.87 2.97
C ILE A 208 -15.60 21.53 3.18
N GLY A 209 -16.25 20.42 2.84
CA GLY A 209 -15.67 19.09 2.83
C GLY A 209 -14.43 18.95 1.96
N PHE A 210 -14.32 19.70 0.86
CA PHE A 210 -13.10 19.75 0.04
C PHE A 210 -11.90 20.32 0.81
N ILE A 211 -12.10 21.28 1.70
CA ILE A 211 -11.05 21.80 2.59
C ILE A 211 -10.54 20.67 3.49
N GLY A 212 -11.46 19.87 4.04
CA GLY A 212 -11.11 18.69 4.82
C GLY A 212 -10.29 17.67 4.04
N VAL A 213 -10.69 17.36 2.81
CA VAL A 213 -9.94 16.47 1.90
C VAL A 213 -8.55 17.03 1.58
N PHE A 214 -8.44 18.34 1.36
CA PHE A 214 -7.17 19.01 1.10
C PHE A 214 -6.19 18.85 2.27
N PHE A 215 -6.61 19.15 3.50
CA PHE A 215 -5.76 18.97 4.67
C PHE A 215 -5.44 17.50 4.94
N ALA A 216 -6.40 16.58 4.73
CA ALA A 216 -6.15 15.14 4.83
C ALA A 216 -5.03 14.68 3.89
N ARG A 217 -5.03 15.17 2.63
CA ARG A 217 -3.96 14.89 1.65
C ARG A 217 -2.62 15.48 2.10
N LEU A 218 -2.62 16.71 2.62
CA LEU A 218 -1.40 17.37 3.09
C LEU A 218 -0.77 16.62 4.28
N ILE A 219 -1.59 16.21 5.24
CA ILE A 219 -1.16 15.43 6.41
C ILE A 219 -0.60 14.08 5.96
N LYS A 220 -1.30 13.36 5.06
CA LYS A 220 -0.82 12.08 4.53
C LYS A 220 0.51 12.22 3.79
N ALA A 221 0.64 13.23 2.92
CA ALA A 221 1.87 13.50 2.17
C ALA A 221 3.05 13.88 3.08
N ALA A 222 2.79 14.52 4.23
CA ALA A 222 3.83 14.87 5.19
C ALA A 222 4.39 13.66 5.97
N VAL A 223 3.62 12.57 6.09
CA VAL A 223 4.05 11.33 6.79
C VAL A 223 4.69 10.32 5.86
N SER A 224 4.18 10.21 4.63
CA SER A 224 4.45 9.06 3.77
C SER A 224 5.85 9.09 3.13
N ARG A 225 6.32 10.23 2.59
CA ARG A 225 7.49 10.26 1.67
C ARG A 225 8.74 9.48 2.13
N GLN A 226 9.22 9.70 3.36
CA GLN A 226 10.42 9.00 3.84
C GLN A 226 10.20 7.51 4.07
N ARG A 227 8.99 7.12 4.49
CA ARG A 227 8.61 5.73 4.69
C ARG A 227 8.47 5.00 3.35
N GLU A 228 7.97 5.67 2.31
CA GLU A 228 7.91 5.11 0.96
C GLU A 228 9.28 4.76 0.41
N TYR A 229 10.27 5.65 0.56
CA TYR A 229 11.63 5.36 0.08
C TYR A 229 12.27 4.21 0.86
N LEU A 230 12.01 4.11 2.17
CA LEU A 230 12.45 2.98 2.98
C LEU A 230 11.76 1.68 2.56
N ALA A 231 10.47 1.74 2.26
CA ALA A 231 9.69 0.60 1.79
C ALA A 231 10.17 0.11 0.42
N ASP A 232 10.47 1.01 -0.51
CA ASP A 232 11.08 0.67 -1.80
C ASP A 232 12.45 0.02 -1.65
N ALA A 233 13.31 0.57 -0.80
CA ALA A 233 14.63 -0.02 -0.52
C ALA A 233 14.50 -1.41 0.14
N SER A 234 13.56 -1.56 1.07
CA SER A 234 13.27 -2.85 1.73
C SER A 234 12.73 -3.87 0.73
N ALA A 235 11.89 -3.44 -0.21
CA ALA A 235 11.39 -4.31 -1.27
C ALA A 235 12.54 -4.89 -2.08
N VAL A 236 13.51 -4.06 -2.49
CA VAL A 236 14.73 -4.54 -3.17
C VAL A 236 15.56 -5.45 -2.27
N GLN A 237 15.67 -5.14 -0.97
CA GLN A 237 16.40 -5.98 -0.02
C GLN A 237 15.77 -7.37 0.14
N TYR A 238 14.44 -7.47 0.22
CA TYR A 238 13.71 -8.72 0.38
C TYR A 238 13.70 -9.54 -0.90
N THR A 239 13.44 -8.93 -2.06
CA THR A 239 13.35 -9.66 -3.33
C THR A 239 14.70 -9.91 -3.97
N ARG A 240 15.74 -9.14 -3.60
CA ARG A 240 17.02 -9.06 -4.31
C ARG A 240 16.87 -8.71 -5.79
N ASN A 241 15.73 -8.11 -6.17
CA ASN A 241 15.37 -7.81 -7.55
C ASN A 241 14.82 -6.38 -7.66
N PRO A 242 15.64 -5.39 -8.04
CA PRO A 242 15.19 -4.00 -8.21
C PRO A 242 14.25 -3.83 -9.41
N LEU A 243 14.31 -4.74 -10.40
CA LEU A 243 13.44 -4.68 -11.57
C LEU A 243 11.98 -5.06 -11.25
N GLY A 244 11.74 -5.88 -10.22
CA GLY A 244 10.39 -6.24 -9.79
C GLY A 244 9.58 -5.01 -9.38
N ILE A 245 10.02 -4.30 -8.32
CA ILE A 245 9.34 -3.08 -7.87
C ILE A 245 9.40 -1.95 -8.91
N GLY A 246 10.52 -1.80 -9.63
CA GLY A 246 10.65 -0.79 -10.68
C GLY A 246 9.68 -1.01 -11.85
N GLY A 247 9.53 -2.25 -12.31
CA GLY A 247 8.59 -2.66 -13.36
C GLY A 247 7.14 -2.41 -12.96
N ALA A 248 6.78 -2.76 -11.72
CA ALA A 248 5.45 -2.48 -11.17
C ALA A 248 5.16 -0.97 -11.15
N LEU A 249 6.08 -0.15 -10.64
CA LEU A 249 5.90 1.30 -10.60
C LEU A 249 5.70 1.92 -11.99
N MET A 250 6.39 1.42 -13.02
CA MET A 250 6.18 1.87 -14.40
C MET A 250 4.83 1.48 -14.95
N LYS A 251 4.37 0.24 -14.73
CA LYS A 251 3.04 -0.19 -15.18
C LYS A 251 1.97 0.68 -14.54
N ILE A 252 2.09 0.96 -13.25
CA ILE A 252 1.11 1.79 -12.57
C ILE A 252 1.19 3.25 -13.07
N ASN A 253 2.39 3.78 -13.37
CA ASN A 253 2.54 5.10 -13.99
C ASN A 253 1.87 5.18 -15.38
N GLY A 254 2.04 4.16 -16.22
CA GLY A 254 1.48 4.10 -17.58
C GLY A 254 -0.04 3.90 -17.62
N MET A 255 -0.64 3.35 -16.56
CA MET A 255 -2.08 3.06 -16.49
C MET A 255 -2.94 4.19 -15.94
N THR A 256 -2.33 5.30 -15.53
CA THR A 256 -3.04 6.43 -14.91
C THR A 256 -4.11 7.04 -15.84
N GLU A 257 -4.07 6.74 -17.15
CA GLU A 257 -5.05 7.19 -18.15
C GLU A 257 -6.26 6.25 -18.37
N GLN A 258 -6.27 5.00 -17.88
CA GLN A 258 -7.23 3.97 -18.35
C GLN A 258 -8.08 3.25 -17.28
N SER A 259 -8.02 3.64 -16.00
CA SER A 259 -8.89 3.05 -14.96
C SER A 259 -10.14 3.90 -14.68
N SER A 260 -11.28 3.53 -15.25
CA SER A 260 -12.61 3.89 -14.76
C SER A 260 -13.37 2.63 -14.34
N VAL A 261 -13.98 2.64 -13.16
CA VAL A 261 -14.83 1.54 -12.65
C VAL A 261 -16.21 2.11 -12.36
N THR A 262 -17.24 1.45 -12.91
CA THR A 262 -18.66 1.77 -12.74
C THR A 262 -19.29 0.71 -11.83
N SER A 263 -19.52 1.04 -10.56
CA SER A 263 -20.28 0.17 -9.64
C SER A 263 -21.17 1.01 -8.71
N PRO A 264 -22.46 0.64 -8.51
CA PRO A 264 -23.40 1.41 -7.68
C PRO A 264 -23.03 1.45 -6.19
N PHE A 265 -22.39 0.39 -5.66
CA PHE A 265 -21.91 0.34 -4.28
C PHE A 265 -20.47 0.90 -4.12
N ALA A 266 -19.75 1.08 -5.22
CA ALA A 266 -18.46 1.75 -5.21
C ALA A 266 -18.58 3.24 -4.92
N GLU A 267 -19.71 3.88 -5.25
CA GLU A 267 -19.93 5.31 -4.96
C GLU A 267 -20.18 5.57 -3.46
N GLU A 268 -20.92 4.68 -2.80
CA GLU A 268 -21.24 4.78 -1.37
C GLU A 268 -20.02 4.43 -0.48
N ALA A 269 -19.27 3.37 -0.84
CA ALA A 269 -17.98 3.07 -0.22
C ALA A 269 -16.92 4.14 -0.53
N SER A 270 -16.86 4.65 -1.77
CA SER A 270 -15.96 5.75 -2.14
C SER A 270 -16.35 7.09 -1.52
N HIS A 271 -17.47 7.22 -0.83
CA HIS A 271 -17.84 8.48 -0.18
C HIS A 271 -17.71 8.44 1.34
N MET A 272 -17.64 7.25 1.95
CA MET A 272 -17.21 7.05 3.33
C MET A 272 -15.69 6.83 3.48
N PHE A 273 -15.00 6.36 2.42
CA PHE A 273 -13.56 6.03 2.41
C PHE A 273 -12.74 6.89 1.44
N PHE A 274 -12.89 8.22 1.47
CA PHE A 274 -12.28 9.16 0.52
C PHE A 274 -12.96 9.14 -0.87
N GLY A 275 -13.56 10.28 -1.25
CA GLY A 275 -14.35 10.54 -2.47
C GLY A 275 -14.10 9.66 -3.72
N SER A 276 -15.19 9.21 -4.39
CA SER A 276 -15.22 8.49 -5.68
C SER A 276 -14.30 9.16 -6.70
N VAL A 277 -13.55 8.47 -7.55
CA VAL A 277 -13.76 7.22 -8.31
C VAL A 277 -12.47 6.37 -8.28
N LYS A 278 -11.70 6.48 -7.20
CA LYS A 278 -10.28 6.11 -7.18
C LYS A 278 -9.83 5.67 -5.79
N LEU A 279 -10.54 4.72 -5.16
CA LEU A 279 -10.21 4.27 -3.80
C LEU A 279 -8.75 3.80 -3.68
N PHE A 280 -8.14 3.40 -4.80
CA PHE A 280 -6.79 2.88 -4.84
C PHE A 280 -5.84 3.62 -5.80
N SER A 281 -6.32 4.24 -6.89
CA SER A 281 -5.45 5.12 -7.71
C SER A 281 -5.11 6.46 -7.03
N ASN A 282 -5.74 6.80 -5.90
CA ASN A 282 -5.30 7.88 -5.01
C ASN A 282 -4.44 7.43 -3.82
N MET A 283 -4.16 6.12 -3.65
CA MET A 283 -3.04 5.74 -2.79
C MET A 283 -1.74 6.24 -3.41
N MET A 284 -1.60 6.16 -4.75
CA MET A 284 -0.48 6.72 -5.50
C MET A 284 -0.30 8.24 -5.46
N ALA A 285 -1.39 9.02 -5.35
CA ALA A 285 -1.30 10.49 -5.22
C ALA A 285 -0.65 10.97 -3.92
N THR A 286 -0.36 10.06 -2.99
CA THR A 286 0.33 10.35 -1.72
C THR A 286 1.76 9.83 -1.62
N HIS A 287 2.24 9.09 -2.63
CA HIS A 287 3.66 8.70 -2.71
C HIS A 287 4.47 9.83 -3.37
N PRO A 288 5.79 9.91 -3.12
CA PRO A 288 6.68 10.74 -3.93
C PRO A 288 6.52 10.43 -5.42
N ALA A 289 6.89 11.38 -6.28
CA ALA A 289 6.80 11.22 -7.73
C ALA A 289 7.43 9.88 -8.16
N LEU A 290 6.71 9.12 -8.99
CA LEU A 290 7.11 7.76 -9.39
C LEU A 290 8.50 7.75 -10.04
N GLU A 291 8.81 8.78 -10.81
CA GLU A 291 10.12 8.98 -11.41
C GLU A 291 11.25 9.04 -10.36
N GLU A 292 11.04 9.74 -9.24
CA GLU A 292 12.04 9.84 -8.18
C GLU A 292 12.23 8.51 -7.44
N ARG A 293 11.16 7.75 -7.25
CA ARG A 293 11.22 6.40 -6.66
C ARG A 293 11.99 5.45 -7.57
N ILE A 294 11.63 5.40 -8.85
CA ILE A 294 12.29 4.57 -9.85
C ILE A 294 13.77 4.95 -9.95
N LYS A 295 14.11 6.24 -9.98
CA LYS A 295 15.50 6.71 -10.05
C LYS A 295 16.37 6.22 -8.88
N ARG A 296 15.78 6.04 -7.69
CA ARG A 296 16.53 5.62 -6.50
C ARG A 296 16.75 4.11 -6.43
N ILE A 297 15.80 3.31 -6.88
CA ILE A 297 15.87 1.83 -6.76
C ILE A 297 16.33 1.15 -8.04
N SER A 298 16.01 1.72 -9.20
CA SER A 298 16.37 1.17 -10.50
C SER A 298 16.61 2.29 -11.52
N PRO A 299 17.71 3.05 -11.39
CA PRO A 299 18.05 4.10 -12.33
C PRO A 299 18.26 3.58 -13.77
N GLN A 300 18.64 2.30 -13.89
CA GLN A 300 18.86 1.62 -15.17
C GLN A 300 17.58 1.52 -16.01
N ILE A 301 16.42 1.38 -15.36
CA ILE A 301 15.11 1.34 -16.01
C ILE A 301 14.76 2.66 -16.74
N LEU A 302 15.25 3.79 -16.23
CA LEU A 302 15.00 5.11 -16.82
C LEU A 302 15.91 5.42 -18.03
N GLN A 303 16.88 4.57 -18.32
CA GLN A 303 17.72 4.73 -19.51
C GLN A 303 16.92 4.34 -20.75
N ALA A 304 16.97 5.18 -21.78
CA ALA A 304 16.17 5.01 -23.00
C ALA A 304 16.41 3.62 -23.63
N GLY A 305 15.34 2.84 -23.78
CA GLY A 305 15.37 1.51 -24.40
C GLY A 305 15.62 0.33 -23.45
N ALA A 306 15.91 0.57 -22.15
CA ALA A 306 16.18 -0.50 -21.18
C ALA A 306 14.93 -1.22 -20.69
N TRP A 307 13.79 -0.52 -20.58
CA TRP A 307 12.53 -1.15 -20.21
C TRP A 307 11.73 -1.59 -21.43
N LYS A 308 11.56 -2.91 -21.57
CA LYS A 308 10.56 -3.51 -22.45
C LYS A 308 9.43 -4.04 -21.57
N PRO A 309 8.20 -3.51 -21.66
CA PRO A 309 7.08 -4.11 -20.94
C PRO A 309 6.92 -5.55 -21.42
N ARG A 310 7.18 -6.51 -20.54
CA ARG A 310 6.86 -7.91 -20.80
C ARG A 310 5.35 -8.08 -20.60
N TYR A 311 4.58 -7.52 -21.53
CA TYR A 311 3.16 -7.80 -21.69
C TYR A 311 3.05 -9.04 -22.59
N GLU A 312 3.15 -10.23 -22.00
CA GLU A 312 2.64 -11.43 -22.66
C GLU A 312 1.13 -11.43 -22.41
N ASN A 313 0.35 -11.02 -23.43
CA ASN A 313 -1.10 -11.17 -23.40
C ASN A 313 -1.44 -12.66 -23.21
N PRO A 314 -2.27 -13.06 -22.22
CA PRO A 314 -2.68 -14.45 -22.07
C PRO A 314 -3.68 -14.92 -23.13
N THR A 315 -4.00 -14.09 -24.13
CA THR A 315 -5.03 -14.38 -25.12
C THR A 315 -4.49 -14.19 -26.53
N GLY A 316 -4.23 -15.32 -27.20
CA GLY A 316 -4.19 -15.39 -28.66
C GLY A 316 -2.82 -15.66 -29.29
N SER A 317 -2.35 -16.91 -29.22
CA SER A 317 -1.68 -17.50 -30.37
C SER A 317 -2.00 -19.00 -30.44
N THR A 318 -3.04 -19.31 -31.20
CA THR A 318 -3.14 -20.62 -31.85
C THR A 318 -2.01 -20.70 -32.85
N SER A 319 -0.83 -21.17 -32.40
CA SER A 319 0.27 -21.48 -33.32
C SER A 319 0.08 -22.91 -33.80
N THR A 320 -0.51 -23.00 -34.98
CA THR A 320 -0.51 -24.16 -35.85
C THR A 320 0.89 -24.75 -35.91
N MET A 321 1.01 -26.01 -35.50
CA MET A 321 2.21 -26.83 -35.72
C MET A 321 2.39 -27.01 -37.23
N THR A 322 3.33 -26.29 -37.83
CA THR A 322 3.96 -26.65 -39.11
C THR A 322 5.46 -26.54 -38.93
N GLY A 323 6.13 -27.69 -39.02
CA GLY A 323 7.57 -27.78 -38.88
C GLY A 323 8.32 -27.10 -40.02
N SER A 324 9.46 -26.52 -39.68
CA SER A 324 10.70 -26.56 -40.46
C SER A 324 11.77 -25.81 -39.68
N GLU A 325 12.95 -26.42 -39.67
CA GLU A 325 14.21 -26.04 -39.06
C GLU A 325 14.59 -24.55 -39.22
N ALA A 326 15.12 -23.96 -38.14
CA ALA A 326 16.33 -23.12 -38.18
C ALA A 326 16.75 -22.76 -36.74
N SER A 327 17.97 -23.18 -36.40
CA SER A 327 18.75 -22.77 -35.24
C SER A 327 18.93 -21.26 -35.15
N THR A 328 18.66 -20.65 -33.99
CA THR A 328 19.45 -19.49 -33.53
C THR A 328 19.51 -19.53 -32.01
N GLY A 329 20.71 -19.81 -31.50
CA GLY A 329 21.01 -19.94 -30.09
C GLY A 329 20.83 -18.63 -29.33
N MET A 330 20.51 -18.81 -28.05
CA MET A 330 20.52 -17.76 -27.03
C MET A 330 21.92 -17.18 -26.91
N ASN A 331 22.10 -15.91 -27.30
CA ASN A 331 23.28 -15.14 -26.88
C ASN A 331 23.10 -14.78 -25.41
N TYR A 332 23.74 -15.58 -24.54
CA TYR A 332 24.18 -15.09 -23.25
C TYR A 332 25.24 -14.00 -23.53
N MET A 333 25.07 -12.81 -22.94
CA MET A 333 26.14 -11.83 -22.91
C MET A 333 27.22 -12.35 -21.97
N ASP A 334 28.43 -12.46 -22.49
CA ASP A 334 29.61 -12.99 -21.80
C ASP A 334 30.00 -12.10 -20.61
N ASP A 335 30.23 -12.75 -19.47
CA ASP A 335 30.47 -12.19 -18.13
C ASP A 335 31.90 -11.61 -17.93
N GLU A 336 32.64 -11.38 -19.03
CA GLU A 336 34.08 -11.06 -18.97
C GLU A 336 34.41 -9.56 -19.15
N SER A 337 33.43 -8.72 -19.46
CA SER A 337 33.66 -7.30 -19.78
C SER A 337 33.35 -6.30 -18.64
N LEU A 338 32.90 -6.78 -17.47
CA LEU A 338 32.58 -5.93 -16.31
C LEU A 338 33.63 -5.96 -15.18
N MET A 339 34.69 -6.78 -15.29
CA MET A 339 35.72 -6.92 -14.24
C MET A 339 37.03 -6.14 -14.45
N SER A 340 37.19 -5.33 -15.49
CA SER A 340 38.49 -4.70 -15.81
C SER A 340 38.70 -3.26 -15.31
N ALA A 341 37.98 -2.80 -14.28
CA ALA A 341 38.11 -1.41 -13.80
C ALA A 341 38.39 -1.29 -12.30
N VAL A 342 39.40 -1.99 -11.79
CA VAL A 342 40.04 -1.63 -10.50
C VAL A 342 41.55 -1.87 -10.60
N SER A 343 42.33 -0.79 -10.54
CA SER A 343 43.80 -0.83 -10.49
C SER A 343 44.31 -1.38 -9.14
N PRO A 344 45.42 -2.14 -9.09
CA PRO A 344 45.95 -2.64 -7.83
C PRO A 344 46.84 -1.62 -7.11
N VAL A 345 46.63 -1.48 -5.80
CA VAL A 345 47.49 -0.73 -4.87
C VAL A 345 48.61 -1.66 -4.36
N PRO A 346 49.86 -1.19 -4.15
CA PRO A 346 50.99 -2.06 -3.81
C PRO A 346 50.90 -2.64 -2.40
N GLN A 347 51.19 -3.94 -2.26
CA GLN A 347 51.30 -4.62 -0.97
C GLN A 347 52.66 -4.39 -0.31
N ALA A 348 52.65 -4.08 0.99
CA ALA A 348 53.82 -4.20 1.85
C ALA A 348 53.47 -4.75 3.26
N ARG A 349 54.07 -5.90 3.57
CA ARG A 349 54.58 -6.46 4.86
C ARG A 349 53.70 -6.49 6.15
N ALA A 350 53.54 -7.74 6.65
CA ALA A 350 53.13 -8.34 7.93
C ALA A 350 53.27 -7.56 9.28
N PRO A 351 52.79 -8.10 10.44
CA PRO A 351 51.54 -8.83 10.76
C PRO A 351 50.81 -8.24 12.01
N ARG A 352 49.51 -7.92 12.00
CA ARG A 352 48.82 -7.43 13.24
C ARG A 352 47.32 -7.76 13.40
N SER A 353 47.03 -8.45 14.50
CA SER A 353 45.81 -8.41 15.33
C SER A 353 44.55 -9.18 14.90
N GLN A 354 43.98 -9.90 15.86
CA GLN A 354 42.76 -10.73 15.79
C GLN A 354 41.50 -9.95 15.34
N THR A 355 41.56 -8.62 15.38
CA THR A 355 40.52 -7.69 14.94
C THR A 355 40.29 -7.71 13.42
N GLU A 356 41.33 -7.89 12.61
CA GLU A 356 41.17 -8.01 11.15
C GLU A 356 40.64 -9.39 10.75
N ALA A 357 40.97 -10.45 11.50
CA ALA A 357 40.39 -11.77 11.28
C ALA A 357 38.88 -11.79 11.61
N ALA A 358 38.45 -11.04 12.62
CA ALA A 358 37.04 -10.84 12.93
C ALA A 358 36.33 -9.99 11.86
N ALA A 359 36.97 -8.93 11.36
CA ALA A 359 36.44 -8.11 10.27
C ALA A 359 36.39 -8.85 8.93
N ALA A 360 37.39 -9.67 8.62
CA ALA A 360 37.42 -10.53 7.44
C ALA A 360 36.39 -11.66 7.52
N ARG A 361 36.15 -12.24 8.71
CA ARG A 361 35.04 -13.16 8.94
C ARG A 361 33.69 -12.47 8.82
N ALA A 362 33.54 -11.25 9.34
CA ALA A 362 32.32 -10.48 9.19
C ALA A 362 32.06 -10.11 7.72
N SER A 363 33.09 -9.71 6.97
CA SER A 363 32.99 -9.44 5.53
C SER A 363 32.65 -10.71 4.74
N ALA A 364 33.33 -11.83 5.03
CA ALA A 364 33.04 -13.12 4.39
C ALA A 364 31.63 -13.63 4.70
N ILE A 365 31.11 -13.38 5.91
CA ILE A 365 29.72 -13.69 6.26
C ILE A 365 28.76 -12.80 5.46
N VAL A 366 29.06 -11.50 5.31
CA VAL A 366 28.26 -10.56 4.50
C VAL A 366 28.24 -10.99 3.02
N ASP A 367 29.36 -11.47 2.49
CA ASP A 367 29.47 -11.96 1.11
C ASP A 367 28.66 -13.26 0.86
N THR A 368 28.40 -14.05 1.92
CA THR A 368 27.51 -15.22 1.85
C THR A 368 26.03 -14.91 2.08
N VAL A 369 25.65 -13.67 2.42
CA VAL A 369 24.24 -13.30 2.68
C VAL A 369 23.43 -13.39 1.38
N GLY A 370 22.61 -14.43 1.28
CA GLY A 370 21.74 -14.68 0.12
C GLY A 370 22.25 -15.78 -0.83
N MET A 371 23.40 -16.39 -0.53
CA MET A 371 23.94 -17.55 -1.26
C MET A 371 24.20 -18.69 -0.26
N PRO A 372 23.15 -19.39 0.22
CA PRO A 372 23.32 -20.46 1.20
C PRO A 372 24.15 -21.60 0.60
N GLY A 373 25.16 -22.06 1.35
CA GLY A 373 25.96 -23.22 0.96
C GLY A 373 25.19 -24.54 1.13
N LEU A 374 25.75 -25.62 0.61
CA LEU A 374 25.18 -26.96 0.76
C LEU A 374 25.02 -27.33 2.25
N ASP A 375 26.00 -26.96 3.08
CA ASP A 375 26.01 -27.23 4.51
C ASP A 375 24.91 -26.45 5.25
N ASP A 376 24.64 -25.21 4.84
CA ASP A 376 23.55 -24.38 5.40
C ASP A 376 22.19 -24.99 5.07
N LEU A 377 22.01 -25.51 3.85
CA LEU A 377 20.78 -26.19 3.43
C LEU A 377 20.55 -27.49 4.19
N ILE A 378 21.61 -28.27 4.44
CA ILE A 378 21.54 -29.49 5.25
C ILE A 378 21.19 -29.14 6.70
N ALA A 379 21.85 -28.14 7.28
CA ALA A 379 21.57 -27.67 8.64
C ALA A 379 20.13 -27.15 8.80
N ALA A 380 19.64 -26.38 7.83
CA ALA A 380 18.26 -25.89 7.82
C ALA A 380 17.24 -27.05 7.73
N LYS A 381 17.50 -28.04 6.88
CA LYS A 381 16.66 -29.24 6.76
C LYS A 381 16.61 -30.02 8.07
N ASP A 382 17.75 -30.21 8.72
CA ASP A 382 17.84 -30.92 10.00
C ASP A 382 17.16 -30.14 11.14
N MET A 383 17.24 -28.81 11.14
CA MET A 383 16.49 -27.97 12.09
C MET A 383 14.98 -28.10 11.89
N ILE A 384 14.50 -28.01 10.65
CA ILE A 384 13.08 -28.17 10.35
C ILE A 384 12.59 -29.56 10.75
N ALA A 385 13.38 -30.61 10.50
CA ALA A 385 13.05 -31.98 10.86
C ALA A 385 12.88 -32.19 12.37
N LYS A 386 13.57 -31.42 13.21
CA LYS A 386 13.46 -31.46 14.67
C LYS A 386 12.21 -30.79 15.24
N ILE A 387 11.50 -30.00 14.44
CA ILE A 387 10.23 -29.37 14.88
C ILE A 387 9.13 -30.44 14.88
N PRO A 388 8.40 -30.66 16.00
CA PRO A 388 7.30 -31.61 16.08
C PRO A 388 6.25 -31.36 14.99
N GLU A 389 5.70 -32.44 14.42
CA GLU A 389 4.79 -32.37 13.27
C GLU A 389 3.54 -31.53 13.55
N ALA A 390 2.97 -31.66 14.77
CA ALA A 390 1.84 -30.86 15.22
C ALA A 390 2.12 -29.34 15.24
N VAL A 391 3.34 -28.93 15.60
CA VAL A 391 3.76 -27.52 15.61
C VAL A 391 3.97 -27.04 14.17
N ARG A 392 4.58 -27.89 13.32
CA ARG A 392 4.81 -27.57 11.91
C ARG A 392 3.50 -27.34 11.15
N ASP A 393 2.48 -28.14 11.44
CA ASP A 393 1.15 -28.00 10.81
C ASP A 393 0.36 -26.79 11.34
N GLN A 394 0.51 -26.43 12.62
CA GLN A 394 -0.08 -25.20 13.14
C GLN A 394 0.57 -23.95 12.53
N LEU A 395 1.90 -23.93 12.37
CA LEU A 395 2.65 -22.85 11.75
C LEU A 395 2.30 -22.64 10.26
N ARG A 396 1.77 -23.66 9.57
CA ARG A 396 1.28 -23.54 8.18
C ARG A 396 -0.01 -22.73 8.04
N THR A 397 -0.70 -22.47 9.14
CA THR A 397 -1.93 -21.66 9.13
C THR A 397 -1.69 -20.31 9.81
N PRO A 398 -2.19 -19.19 9.26
CA PRO A 398 -2.03 -17.86 9.89
C PRO A 398 -2.58 -17.79 11.32
N ILE A 399 -3.59 -18.61 11.65
CA ILE A 399 -4.20 -18.68 12.98
C ILE A 399 -3.31 -19.50 13.95
N GLY A 400 -2.78 -20.65 13.52
CA GLY A 400 -1.87 -21.44 14.33
C GLY A 400 -0.53 -20.73 14.58
N ALA A 401 -0.01 -19.98 13.60
CA ALA A 401 1.23 -19.20 13.76
C ALA A 401 1.13 -18.03 14.75
N THR A 402 -0.08 -17.62 15.13
CA THR A 402 -0.31 -16.50 16.07
C THR A 402 -0.71 -16.95 17.47
N THR A 403 -1.03 -18.24 17.65
CA THR A 403 -1.51 -18.82 18.92
C THR A 403 -0.58 -19.87 19.53
N GLY A 404 0.42 -20.34 18.77
CA GLY A 404 1.41 -21.35 19.19
C GLY A 404 2.56 -20.80 20.02
#